data_AF-A0A146K8J4-F1
#
_entry.id   AF-A0A146K8J4-F1
#
_cell.length_a   1.000
_cell.length_b   1.000
_cell.length_c   1.000
_cell.angle_alpha   90.00
_cell.angle_beta   90.00
_cell.angle_gamma   90.00
#
_symmetry.space_group_name_H-M   'P 1'
#
loop_
_entity.id
_entity.type
_entity.pdbx_description
1 polymer ?
#
loop_
_entity_poly.entity_id
_entity_poly.type
_entity_poly.pdbx_seq_one_letter_code
_entity_poly.pdbx_strand_id
1 'polypeptide(L)'
;RLTQLAKRHVNSEKQILWDDVMPAFPTKTKNQLKTFFFSSVKPQLDPSEFKKNVRWDPAQDPRLLNLVETFGKKWSTISQFITSRSAQQLKLRYFYICKQQPNKKIKSRQLIVEQQQVHATSVSVSKKQLAEENQRSTPDIQNQHTLDALLLQKVQLIVDLLQ
;
A
#
# COMPACT_ATOMS: atom_id res chain seq x y z
N ARG A 1 25.04 30.59 1.97
CA ARG A 1 23.84 30.97 1.18
C ARG A 1 22.83 29.82 1.03
N LEU A 2 23.20 28.66 0.47
CA LEU A 2 22.27 27.53 0.27
C LEU A 2 21.60 27.05 1.56
N THR A 3 22.37 26.84 2.63
CA THR A 3 21.86 26.42 3.94
C THR A 3 20.78 27.36 4.49
N GLN A 4 21.01 28.67 4.41
CA GLN A 4 20.08 29.68 4.91
C GLN A 4 18.76 29.67 4.13
N LEU A 5 18.83 29.59 2.79
CA LEU A 5 17.64 29.48 1.95
C LEU A 5 16.90 28.16 2.20
N ALA A 6 17.63 27.05 2.36
CA ALA A 6 17.04 25.76 2.69
C ALA A 6 16.33 25.78 4.04
N LYS A 7 16.86 26.45 5.08
CA LYS A 7 16.17 26.59 6.37
C LYS A 7 14.94 27.50 6.28
N ARG A 8 14.98 28.53 5.44
CA ARG A 8 13.86 29.48 5.24
C ARG A 8 12.69 28.86 4.49
N HIS A 9 12.97 28.03 3.49
CA HIS A 9 11.96 27.45 2.60
C HIS A 9 11.71 25.98 2.92
N VAL A 10 11.10 25.73 4.07
CA VAL A 10 10.72 24.40 4.57
C VAL A 10 9.24 24.37 4.90
N ASN A 11 8.55 23.28 4.52
CA ASN A 11 7.14 23.08 4.84
C ASN A 11 6.94 22.47 6.25
N SER A 12 5.68 22.29 6.66
CA SER A 12 5.30 21.67 7.93
C SER A 12 5.87 20.26 8.14
N GLU A 13 6.14 19.52 7.06
CA GLU A 13 6.77 18.19 7.10
C GLU A 13 8.30 18.21 7.10
N LYS A 14 8.93 19.37 7.29
CA LYS A 14 10.39 19.54 7.26
C LYS A 14 11.03 19.19 5.90
N GLN A 15 10.27 19.32 4.82
CA GLN A 15 10.76 19.15 3.45
C GLN A 15 11.14 20.51 2.84
N ILE A 16 12.27 20.54 2.14
CA ILE A 16 12.76 21.75 1.48
C ILE A 16 11.96 22.01 0.21
N LEU A 17 11.40 23.21 0.10
CA LEU A 17 10.71 23.72 -1.08
C LEU A 17 11.74 24.21 -2.09
N TRP A 18 12.29 23.26 -2.84
CA TRP A 18 13.38 23.53 -3.79
C TRP A 18 13.01 24.57 -4.85
N ASP A 19 11.74 24.65 -5.24
CA ASP A 19 11.27 25.61 -6.24
C ASP A 19 11.46 27.07 -5.80
N ASP A 20 11.43 27.35 -4.49
CA ASP A 20 11.73 28.68 -3.94
C ASP A 20 13.24 28.93 -3.75
N VAL A 21 14.02 27.86 -3.59
CA VAL A 21 15.48 27.93 -3.41
C VAL A 21 16.20 28.10 -4.74
N MET A 22 15.68 27.48 -5.80
CA MET A 22 16.27 27.43 -7.14
C MET A 22 16.59 28.80 -7.76
N PRO A 23 15.72 29.83 -7.69
CA PRO A 23 15.99 31.14 -8.30
C PRO A 23 17.28 31.81 -7.83
N ALA A 24 17.77 31.48 -6.64
CA ALA A 24 19.04 32.01 -6.12
C ALA A 24 20.30 31.36 -6.74
N PHE A 25 20.14 30.30 -7.56
CA PHE A 25 21.22 29.51 -8.14
C PHE A 25 21.00 29.22 -9.64
N PRO A 26 21.00 30.23 -10.51
CA PRO A 26 20.66 30.07 -11.93
C PRO A 26 21.64 29.16 -12.71
N THR A 27 22.87 29.02 -12.25
CA THR A 27 23.91 28.19 -12.90
C THR A 27 23.88 26.72 -12.47
N LYS A 28 22.98 26.34 -11.56
CA LYS A 28 22.91 24.98 -11.01
C LYS A 28 21.55 24.38 -11.30
N THR A 29 21.54 23.09 -11.63
CA THR A 29 20.29 22.35 -11.78
C THR A 29 19.73 21.95 -10.41
N LYS A 30 18.42 21.75 -10.34
CA LYS A 30 17.73 21.26 -9.13
C LYS A 30 18.36 19.97 -8.59
N ASN A 31 18.75 19.07 -9.49
CA ASN A 31 19.39 17.82 -9.08
C ASN A 31 20.80 18.05 -8.52
N GLN A 32 21.61 18.92 -9.13
CA GLN A 32 22.95 19.26 -8.61
C GLN A 32 22.87 19.86 -7.21
N LEU A 33 21.95 20.80 -6.99
CA LEU A 33 21.70 21.40 -5.67
C LEU A 33 21.23 20.38 -4.64
N LYS A 34 20.28 19.51 -5.01
CA LYS A 34 19.81 18.44 -4.12
C LYS A 34 20.93 17.48 -3.76
N THR A 35 21.68 16.98 -4.75
CA THR A 35 22.80 16.07 -4.51
C THR A 35 23.81 16.71 -3.56
N PHE A 36 24.29 17.91 -3.87
CA PHE A 36 25.24 18.63 -3.02
C PHE A 36 24.70 18.88 -1.60
N PHE A 37 23.44 19.28 -1.48
CA PHE A 37 22.83 19.51 -0.18
C PHE A 37 22.77 18.23 0.66
N PHE A 38 22.24 17.14 0.09
CA PHE A 38 22.09 15.88 0.82
C PHE A 38 23.43 15.18 1.09
N SER A 39 24.45 15.36 0.23
CA SER A 39 25.77 14.76 0.40
C SER A 39 26.67 15.53 1.35
N SER A 40 26.65 16.87 1.28
CA SER A 40 27.70 17.69 1.87
C SER A 40 27.17 18.67 2.92
N VAL A 41 25.96 19.19 2.75
CA VAL A 41 25.40 20.19 3.66
C VAL A 41 24.63 19.54 4.82
N LYS A 42 23.67 18.67 4.52
CA LYS A 42 22.79 18.02 5.50
C LYS A 42 23.52 17.26 6.61
N PRO A 43 24.65 16.56 6.36
CA PRO A 43 25.39 15.87 7.42
C PRO A 43 25.99 16.80 8.48
N GLN A 44 26.18 18.08 8.15
CA GLN A 44 26.75 19.09 9.05
C GLN A 44 25.67 19.88 9.83
N LEU A 45 24.40 19.54 9.65
CA LEU A 45 23.27 20.24 10.26
C LEU A 45 22.60 19.37 11.33
N ASP A 46 21.87 20.02 12.23
CA ASP A 46 21.12 19.34 13.27
C ASP A 46 20.07 18.38 12.66
N PRO A 47 20.01 17.11 13.10
CA PRO A 47 19.09 16.11 12.56
C PRO A 47 17.60 16.44 12.75
N SER A 48 17.27 17.42 13.57
CA SER A 48 15.92 17.87 13.88
C SER A 48 15.38 18.90 12.87
N GLU A 49 16.25 19.60 12.12
CA GLU A 49 15.86 20.70 11.24
C GLU A 49 15.16 20.23 9.96
N PHE A 50 15.49 19.03 9.46
CA PHE A 50 14.99 18.52 8.19
C PHE A 50 14.45 17.10 8.31
N LYS A 51 13.57 16.71 7.38
CA LYS A 51 13.04 15.35 7.29
C LYS A 51 14.17 14.32 7.30
N LYS A 52 14.05 13.32 8.19
CA LYS A 52 15.04 12.24 8.34
C LYS A 52 14.94 11.24 7.18
N ASN A 53 16.08 10.71 6.77
CA ASN A 53 16.13 9.61 5.81
C ASN A 53 15.81 8.31 6.55
N VAL A 54 14.56 7.85 6.46
CA VAL A 54 14.15 6.60 7.09
C VAL A 54 14.68 5.42 6.26
N ARG A 55 15.50 4.56 6.86
CA ARG A 55 15.96 3.31 6.22
C ARG A 55 14.80 2.32 6.14
N TRP A 56 14.75 1.52 5.07
CA TRP A 56 13.74 0.46 4.96
C TRP A 56 14.04 -0.66 5.94
N ASP A 57 13.01 -1.07 6.68
CA ASP A 57 13.06 -2.26 7.52
C ASP A 57 12.37 -3.41 6.76
N PRO A 58 13.09 -4.51 6.44
CA PRO A 58 12.50 -5.68 5.80
C PRO A 58 11.30 -6.26 6.54
N ALA A 59 11.22 -6.09 7.86
CA ALA A 59 10.05 -6.53 8.64
C ALA A 59 8.76 -5.78 8.28
N GLN A 60 8.86 -4.63 7.60
CA GLN A 60 7.70 -3.86 7.09
C GLN A 60 7.22 -4.32 5.71
N ASP A 61 7.98 -5.16 5.02
CA ASP A 61 7.62 -5.64 3.67
C ASP A 61 6.31 -6.45 3.65
N PRO A 62 6.02 -7.35 4.61
CA PRO A 62 4.75 -8.07 4.66
C PRO A 62 3.54 -7.15 4.73
N ARG A 63 3.63 -6.05 5.51
CA ARG A 63 2.56 -5.05 5.60
C ARG A 63 2.32 -4.37 4.26
N LEU A 64 3.40 -3.97 3.57
CA LEU A 64 3.29 -3.37 2.24
C LEU A 64 2.65 -4.36 1.24
N LEU A 65 3.07 -5.62 1.24
CA LEU A 65 2.53 -6.64 0.35
C LEU A 65 1.04 -6.90 0.59
N ASN A 66 0.62 -7.01 1.86
CA ASN A 66 -0.79 -7.19 2.22
C ASN A 66 -1.66 -6.01 1.78
N LEU A 67 -1.18 -4.78 1.95
CA LEU A 67 -1.89 -3.59 1.49
C LEU A 67 -2.00 -3.55 -0.04
N VAL A 68 -0.96 -3.97 -0.76
CA VAL A 68 -1.00 -4.08 -2.24
C VAL A 68 -1.94 -5.20 -2.68
N GLU A 69 -2.04 -6.30 -1.95
CA GLU A 69 -3.01 -7.37 -2.22
C GLU A 69 -4.45 -6.89 -2.01
N THR A 70 -4.68 -6.12 -0.94
CA THR A 70 -6.01 -5.60 -0.57
C THR A 70 -6.49 -4.47 -1.49
N PHE A 71 -5.65 -3.46 -1.72
CA PHE A 71 -6.02 -2.24 -2.45
C PHE A 71 -5.54 -2.22 -3.91
N GLY A 72 -4.73 -3.20 -4.32
CA GLY A 72 -3.99 -3.16 -5.58
C GLY A 72 -2.83 -2.16 -5.56
N LYS A 73 -2.31 -1.79 -6.72
CA LYS A 73 -1.20 -0.82 -6.86
C LYS A 73 -1.65 0.65 -6.70
N LYS A 74 -2.62 0.91 -5.81
CA LYS A 74 -3.14 2.25 -5.49
C LYS A 74 -2.24 2.93 -4.45
N TRP A 75 -1.06 3.36 -4.88
CA TRP A 75 -0.01 3.85 -3.98
C TRP A 75 -0.41 5.04 -3.11
N SER A 76 -1.24 5.96 -3.64
CA SER A 76 -1.75 7.11 -2.87
C SER A 76 -2.60 6.63 -1.69
N THR A 77 -3.51 5.69 -1.93
CA THR A 77 -4.32 5.05 -0.88
C THR A 77 -3.44 4.32 0.13
N ILE A 78 -2.49 3.51 -0.34
CA ILE A 78 -1.57 2.75 0.54
C ILE A 78 -0.73 3.70 1.42
N SER A 79 -0.32 4.85 0.90
CA SER A 79 0.47 5.83 1.66
C SER A 79 -0.29 6.45 2.83
N GLN A 80 -1.63 6.43 2.81
CA GLN A 80 -2.43 6.84 3.96
C GLN A 80 -2.31 5.85 5.13
N PHE A 81 -2.07 4.56 4.84
CA PHE A 81 -1.86 3.53 5.85
C PHE A 81 -0.40 3.40 6.31
N ILE A 82 0.57 3.85 5.50
CA ILE A 82 2.00 3.88 5.84
C ILE A 82 2.50 5.33 5.75
N THR A 83 2.12 6.13 6.75
CA THR A 83 2.35 7.59 6.79
C THR A 83 3.83 7.98 6.86
N SER A 84 4.70 7.07 7.30
CA SER A 84 6.15 7.30 7.32
C SER A 84 6.80 7.30 5.93
N ARG A 85 6.07 6.88 4.88
CA ARG A 85 6.59 6.71 3.51
C ARG A 85 5.68 7.39 2.50
N SER A 86 6.28 8.00 1.48
CA SER A 86 5.53 8.51 0.34
C SER A 86 5.06 7.37 -0.57
N ALA A 87 3.98 7.62 -1.32
CA ALA A 87 3.47 6.70 -2.35
C ALA A 87 4.57 6.23 -3.32
N GLN A 88 5.46 7.14 -3.73
CA GLN A 88 6.58 6.81 -4.62
C GLN A 88 7.61 5.89 -3.93
N GLN A 89 7.91 6.11 -2.65
CA GLN A 89 8.80 5.23 -1.89
C GLN A 89 8.22 3.82 -1.77
N LEU A 90 6.92 3.71 -1.51
CA LEU A 90 6.21 2.43 -1.41
C LEU A 90 6.23 1.67 -2.74
N LYS A 91 5.96 2.36 -3.86
CA LYS A 91 6.07 1.81 -5.21
C LYS A 91 7.47 1.24 -5.49
N LEU A 92 8.51 2.03 -5.23
CA LEU A 92 9.90 1.60 -5.44
C LEU A 92 10.25 0.39 -4.56
N ARG A 93 9.80 0.38 -3.29
CA ARG A 93 10.02 -0.74 -2.38
C ARG A 93 9.33 -2.01 -2.87
N TYR A 94 8.09 -1.91 -3.32
CA TYR A 94 7.36 -3.05 -3.89
C TYR A 94 8.11 -3.66 -5.08
N PHE A 95 8.57 -2.85 -6.04
CA PHE A 95 9.34 -3.35 -7.18
C PHE A 95 10.67 -3.98 -6.75
N TYR A 96 11.35 -3.41 -5.76
CA TYR A 96 12.53 -4.01 -5.16
C TYR A 96 12.21 -5.40 -4.60
N ILE A 97 11.16 -5.54 -3.79
CA ILE A 97 10.73 -6.83 -3.23
C ILE A 97 10.42 -7.84 -4.34
N CYS A 98 9.66 -7.44 -5.37
CA CYS A 98 9.32 -8.33 -6.48
C CYS A 98 10.55 -8.82 -7.25
N LYS A 99 11.54 -7.95 -7.47
CA LYS A 99 12.78 -8.33 -8.16
C LYS A 99 13.59 -9.36 -7.37
N GLN A 100 13.56 -9.29 -6.04
CA GLN A 100 14.26 -10.22 -5.16
C GLN A 100 13.55 -11.57 -5.02
N GLN A 101 12.35 -11.74 -5.57
CA GLN A 101 11.57 -12.98 -5.51
C GLN A 101 11.27 -13.56 -6.90
N PRO A 102 12.29 -14.02 -7.64
CA PRO A 102 12.08 -14.58 -8.98
C PRO A 102 11.19 -15.83 -9.01
N ASN A 103 11.05 -16.56 -7.89
CA ASN A 103 10.37 -17.87 -7.84
C ASN A 103 9.06 -17.91 -7.04
N LYS A 104 8.63 -16.81 -6.41
CA LYS A 104 7.30 -16.78 -5.78
C LYS A 104 6.33 -16.15 -6.76
N LYS A 105 5.63 -17.00 -7.52
CA LYS A 105 4.38 -16.61 -8.18
C LYS A 105 3.53 -15.96 -7.10
N ILE A 106 3.44 -14.63 -7.10
CA ILE A 106 2.46 -13.92 -6.28
C ILE A 106 1.15 -14.58 -6.69
N LYS A 107 0.52 -15.29 -5.75
CA LYS A 107 -0.75 -15.98 -5.98
C LYS A 107 -1.80 -14.90 -6.17
N SER A 108 -1.82 -14.31 -7.36
CA SER A 108 -2.89 -13.44 -7.79
C SER A 108 -4.15 -14.30 -7.82
N ARG A 109 -5.05 -14.02 -6.87
CA ARG A 109 -6.50 -14.12 -6.98
C ARG A 109 -7.26 -15.32 -6.37
N GLN A 110 -6.68 -16.22 -5.58
CA GLN A 110 -7.50 -17.30 -4.97
C GLN A 110 -6.98 -17.75 -3.61
N LEU A 111 -7.48 -17.16 -2.51
CA LEU A 111 -7.63 -17.80 -1.20
C LEU A 111 -8.75 -17.08 -0.40
N ILE A 112 -9.98 -17.15 -0.91
CA ILE A 112 -11.20 -17.08 -0.10
C ILE A 112 -12.17 -18.13 -0.66
N VAL A 113 -11.87 -19.42 -0.46
CA VAL A 113 -12.87 -20.50 -0.40
C VAL A 113 -12.23 -21.66 0.37
N GLU A 114 -12.14 -21.57 1.69
CA GLU A 114 -11.98 -22.78 2.52
C GLU A 114 -12.37 -22.52 3.98
N GLN A 115 -13.65 -22.21 4.20
CA GLN A 115 -14.32 -22.44 5.48
C GLN A 115 -15.78 -22.81 5.21
N GLN A 116 -15.99 -23.99 4.64
CA GLN A 116 -17.30 -24.66 4.60
C GLN A 116 -17.09 -26.15 4.29
N GLN A 117 -16.32 -26.84 5.14
CA GLN A 117 -16.38 -28.30 5.25
C GLN A 117 -16.32 -28.69 6.73
N VAL A 118 -17.36 -28.31 7.47
CA VAL A 118 -17.79 -29.06 8.64
C VAL A 118 -19.32 -29.10 8.59
N HIS A 119 -19.85 -30.33 8.62
CA HIS A 119 -21.27 -30.72 8.76
C HIS A 119 -22.10 -30.90 7.47
N ALA A 120 -22.08 -32.12 6.93
CA ALA A 120 -23.26 -32.98 6.83
C ALA A 120 -22.84 -34.38 6.32
N THR A 121 -22.46 -35.28 7.22
CA THR A 121 -23.21 -36.50 7.58
C THR A 121 -23.11 -37.64 6.56
N SER A 122 -22.48 -38.72 7.03
CA SER A 122 -22.63 -40.09 6.55
C SER A 122 -24.10 -40.45 6.31
N VAL A 123 -24.40 -41.03 5.14
CA VAL A 123 -25.05 -42.33 4.94
C VAL A 123 -25.40 -42.45 3.45
N SER A 124 -24.89 -43.52 2.87
CA SER A 124 -25.13 -44.06 1.53
C SER A 124 -26.61 -44.28 1.19
N VAL A 125 -26.99 -44.10 -0.09
CA VAL A 125 -27.60 -45.15 -0.95
C VAL A 125 -27.85 -44.59 -2.37
N SER A 126 -27.38 -45.36 -3.36
CA SER A 126 -27.58 -45.19 -4.80
C SER A 126 -29.05 -45.20 -5.23
N LYS A 127 -29.41 -44.40 -6.25
CA LYS A 127 -29.96 -44.89 -7.54
C LYS A 127 -30.26 -43.75 -8.53
N LYS A 128 -30.06 -44.12 -9.80
CA LYS A 128 -30.28 -43.41 -11.07
C LYS A 128 -31.76 -43.06 -11.30
N GLN A 129 -32.02 -41.95 -12.01
CA GLN A 129 -32.98 -41.74 -13.14
C GLN A 129 -33.21 -40.22 -13.30
N LEU A 130 -32.77 -39.57 -14.38
CA LEU A 130 -33.34 -39.44 -15.74
C LEU A 130 -34.52 -38.45 -15.87
N ALA A 131 -34.39 -37.59 -16.89
CA ALA A 131 -35.39 -36.71 -17.53
C ALA A 131 -35.82 -35.46 -16.73
N GLU A 132 -36.11 -34.28 -17.27
CA GLU A 132 -36.05 -33.67 -18.62
C GLU A 132 -36.27 -32.15 -18.42
N GLU A 133 -35.59 -31.35 -19.24
CA GLU A 133 -36.08 -30.15 -19.94
C GLU A 133 -37.10 -29.19 -19.27
N ASN A 134 -36.75 -27.90 -19.04
CA ASN A 134 -37.07 -26.79 -19.96
C ASN A 134 -36.63 -25.39 -19.44
N GLN A 135 -36.60 -24.43 -20.36
CA GLN A 135 -35.75 -23.23 -20.37
C GLN A 135 -36.32 -21.96 -19.67
N ARG A 136 -35.41 -21.19 -19.05
CA ARG A 136 -35.21 -19.71 -19.07
C ARG A 136 -36.08 -18.71 -18.26
N SER A 137 -35.38 -17.91 -17.43
CA SER A 137 -35.42 -16.42 -17.20
C SER A 137 -35.77 -15.98 -15.75
N THR A 138 -34.82 -15.58 -14.88
CA THR A 138 -34.23 -14.23 -14.56
C THR A 138 -34.53 -13.79 -13.10
N PRO A 139 -33.73 -12.88 -12.48
CA PRO A 139 -33.13 -13.15 -11.16
C PRO A 139 -33.65 -12.30 -9.99
N ASP A 140 -33.46 -12.83 -8.78
CA ASP A 140 -33.88 -12.27 -7.50
C ASP A 140 -32.81 -11.37 -6.84
N ILE A 141 -33.27 -10.27 -6.24
CA ILE A 141 -32.52 -9.13 -5.71
C ILE A 141 -32.31 -9.38 -4.21
N GLN A 142 -31.24 -10.08 -3.82
CA GLN A 142 -30.93 -10.22 -2.39
C GLN A 142 -29.45 -10.32 -2.01
N ASN A 143 -28.52 -10.26 -2.97
CA ASN A 143 -27.09 -10.48 -2.70
C ASN A 143 -26.27 -9.20 -2.45
N GLN A 144 -26.85 -8.01 -2.63
CA GLN A 144 -26.11 -6.76 -2.45
C GLN A 144 -26.10 -6.28 -0.99
N HIS A 145 -27.19 -6.51 -0.25
CA HIS A 145 -27.37 -6.00 1.11
C HIS A 145 -26.51 -6.72 2.16
N THR A 146 -26.10 -7.96 1.87
CA THR A 146 -25.24 -8.80 2.72
C THR A 146 -23.75 -8.46 2.59
N LEU A 147 -23.33 -7.95 1.43
CA LEU A 147 -21.92 -7.57 1.19
C LEU A 147 -21.54 -6.28 1.92
N ASP A 148 -22.46 -5.32 1.99
CA ASP A 148 -22.25 -4.05 2.68
C ASP A 148 -22.17 -4.23 4.21
N ALA A 149 -22.99 -5.12 4.78
CA ALA A 149 -22.95 -5.46 6.20
C ALA A 149 -21.62 -6.13 6.62
N LEU A 150 -21.09 -7.02 5.78
CA LEU A 150 -19.83 -7.72 6.05
C LEU A 150 -18.61 -6.79 5.93
N LEU A 151 -18.66 -5.80 5.03
CA LEU A 151 -17.62 -4.79 4.91
C LEU A 151 -17.60 -3.88 6.15
N LEU A 152 -18.77 -3.48 6.64
CA LEU A 152 -18.90 -2.67 7.86
C LEU A 152 -18.36 -3.41 9.10
N GLN A 153 -18.66 -4.70 9.22
CA GLN A 153 -18.16 -5.52 10.32
C GLN A 153 -16.63 -5.68 10.28
N LYS A 154 -16.03 -5.78 9.10
CA LYS A 154 -14.57 -5.85 8.92
C LYS A 154 -13.89 -4.53 9.24
N VAL A 155 -14.50 -3.39 8.89
CA VAL A 155 -13.98 -2.06 9.23
C VAL A 155 -14.02 -1.86 10.75
N GLN A 156 -15.10 -2.27 11.42
CA GLN A 156 -15.23 -2.14 12.87
C GLN A 156 -14.16 -2.94 13.63
N LEU A 157 -13.92 -4.20 13.24
CA LEU A 157 -12.87 -5.02 13.85
C LEU A 157 -11.46 -4.45 13.67
N ILE A 158 -11.21 -3.72 12.57
CA ILE A 158 -9.92 -3.05 12.34
C ILE A 158 -9.77 -1.81 13.23
N VAL A 159 -10.86 -1.08 13.50
CA VAL A 159 -10.86 0.08 14.40
C VAL A 159 -10.62 -0.36 15.85
N ASP A 160 -11.26 -1.44 16.29
CA ASP A 160 -11.14 -1.96 17.66
C ASP A 160 -9.74 -2.54 17.96
N LEU A 161 -9.00 -2.97 16.93
CA LEU A 161 -7.61 -3.47 17.05
C LEU A 161 -6.54 -2.35 17.13
N LEU A 162 -6.95 -1.08 16.98
CA LEU A 162 -6.06 0.08 16.93
C LEU A 162 -6.20 1.01 18.16
N GLN A 163 -6.99 0.64 19.16
CA GLN A 163 -7.08 1.27 20.48
C GLN A 163 -6.37 0.43 21.54
#